data_AF-A0A2N8Z8Z2-F1
#
_entry.id   AF-A0A2N8Z8Z2-F1
#
_cell.length_a   1.000
_cell.length_b   1.000
_cell.length_c   1.000
_cell.angle_alpha   90.00
_cell.angle_beta   90.00
_cell.angle_gamma   90.00
#
_symmetry.space_group_name_H-M   'P 1'
#
loop_
_entity.id
_entity.type
_entity.pdbx_description
1 polymer ?
#
loop_
_entity_poly.entity_id
_entity_poly.type
_entity_poly.pdbx_seq_one_letter_code
_entity_poly.pdbx_strand_id
1 'polypeptide(L)'
;MLTQTMIKVWYRVSGNKVLLGEAHSDHINDLTAMWLATPSEAQDTPNGGYRMSLFDDGGKAIGEKEISVRTAELLLSKYANLGNDCHSHRAVS
;
A
#
# COMPACT_ATOMS: atom_id res chain seq x y z
N MET A 1 -0.15 1.31 23.02
CA MET A 1 -0.72 0.53 21.90
C MET A 1 0.14 0.80 20.68
N LEU A 2 0.56 -0.24 19.97
CA LEU A 2 1.20 -0.10 18.67
C LEU A 2 0.09 0.19 17.67
N THR A 3 0.00 1.44 17.25
CA THR A 3 -0.93 1.87 16.20
C THR A 3 -0.33 1.46 14.85
N GLN A 4 -0.71 0.29 14.36
CA GLN A 4 -0.24 -0.19 13.06
C GLN A 4 -1.12 0.40 11.96
N THR A 5 -0.51 1.09 11.01
CA THR A 5 -1.24 1.49 9.80
C THR A 5 -0.94 0.48 8.71
N MET A 6 -1.87 0.37 7.76
CA MET A 6 -1.74 -0.56 6.66
C MET A 6 -2.17 0.08 5.36
N ILE A 7 -1.44 -0.23 4.29
CA ILE A 7 -1.84 0.11 2.93
C ILE A 7 -2.05 -1.17 2.15
N LYS A 8 -3.12 -1.21 1.37
CA LYS A 8 -3.39 -2.28 0.40
C LYS A 8 -3.41 -1.72 -0.99
N VAL A 9 -2.65 -2.35 -1.87
CA VAL A 9 -2.71 -2.12 -3.32
C VAL A 9 -3.53 -3.26 -3.93
N TRP A 10 -4.53 -2.92 -4.72
CA TRP A 10 -5.45 -3.88 -5.29
C TRP A 10 -5.93 -3.43 -6.67
N TYR A 11 -6.43 -4.38 -7.45
CA TYR A 11 -6.94 -4.14 -8.79
C TYR A 11 -8.41 -4.54 -8.88
N ARG A 12 -9.23 -3.75 -9.58
CA ARG A 12 -10.63 -4.08 -9.86
C ARG A 12 -10.77 -4.71 -11.24
N VAL A 13 -11.22 -5.97 -11.29
CA VAL A 13 -11.48 -6.69 -12.53
C VAL A 13 -12.87 -7.32 -12.50
N SER A 14 -13.70 -7.02 -13.50
CA SER A 14 -15.08 -7.56 -13.62
C SER A 14 -15.91 -7.40 -12.34
N GLY A 15 -15.77 -6.25 -11.66
CA GLY A 15 -16.45 -5.96 -10.39
C GLY A 15 -15.78 -6.53 -9.13
N ASN A 16 -14.85 -7.46 -9.28
CA ASN A 16 -14.12 -8.09 -8.17
C ASN A 16 -12.89 -7.29 -7.78
N LYS A 17 -12.57 -7.31 -6.48
CA LYS A 17 -11.34 -6.74 -5.92
C LYS A 17 -10.29 -7.83 -5.77
N VAL A 18 -9.14 -7.64 -6.42
CA VAL A 18 -7.97 -8.53 -6.35
C VAL A 18 -6.88 -7.83 -5.56
N LEU A 19 -6.52 -8.35 -4.39
CA LEU A 19 -5.40 -7.82 -3.60
C LEU A 19 -4.08 -8.17 -4.29
N LEU A 20 -3.25 -7.17 -4.55
CA LEU A 20 -1.94 -7.35 -5.17
C LEU A 20 -0.81 -7.34 -4.13
N GLY A 21 -0.99 -6.60 -3.04
CA GLY A 21 -0.04 -6.57 -1.94
C GLY A 21 -0.48 -5.65 -0.81
N GLU A 22 0.14 -5.84 0.34
CA GLU A 22 -0.09 -5.05 1.53
C GLU A 22 1.22 -4.67 2.21
N ALA A 23 1.19 -3.54 2.90
CA ALA A 23 2.30 -3.00 3.66
C ALA A 23 1.81 -2.64 5.05
N HIS A 24 2.58 -3.01 6.08
CA HIS A 24 2.31 -2.71 7.47
C HIS A 24 3.43 -1.83 8.02
N SER A 25 3.07 -0.89 8.90
CA SER A 25 4.06 -0.10 9.65
C SER A 25 3.56 0.16 11.06
N ASP A 26 4.46 -0.02 12.03
CA ASP A 26 4.25 0.38 13.42
C ASP A 26 4.26 1.92 13.60
N HIS A 27 4.66 2.66 12.55
CA HIS A 27 4.68 4.11 12.51
C HIS A 27 3.57 4.64 11.60
N ILE A 28 2.48 5.17 12.21
CA ILE A 28 1.34 5.79 11.50
C ILE A 28 1.78 6.77 10.41
N ASN A 29 2.81 7.57 10.72
CA ASN A 29 3.22 8.69 9.87
C ASN A 29 3.80 8.24 8.52
N ASP A 30 4.46 7.08 8.46
CA ASP A 30 5.21 6.68 7.26
C ASP A 30 4.26 6.29 6.12
N LEU A 31 3.28 5.43 6.43
CA LEU A 31 2.29 4.98 5.46
C LEU A 31 1.28 6.09 5.15
N THR A 32 0.89 6.90 6.14
CA THR A 32 0.00 8.04 5.89
C THR A 32 0.66 9.10 5.00
N ALA A 33 1.92 9.46 5.26
CA ALA A 33 2.67 10.40 4.42
C ALA A 33 2.84 9.86 3.00
N MET A 34 3.14 8.57 2.85
CA MET A 34 3.21 7.92 1.54
C MET A 34 1.86 7.95 0.82
N TRP A 35 0.76 7.63 1.52
CA TRP A 35 -0.57 7.69 0.93
C TRP A 35 -0.85 9.12 0.46
N LEU A 36 -0.57 10.14 1.26
CA LEU A 36 -0.73 11.54 0.88
C LEU A 36 0.13 11.94 -0.33
N ALA A 37 1.40 11.53 -0.36
CA ALA A 37 2.34 11.83 -1.44
C ALA A 37 2.04 11.09 -2.75
N THR A 38 1.33 9.96 -2.67
CA THR A 38 0.98 9.17 -3.86
C THR A 38 -0.04 9.94 -4.70
N PRO A 39 0.28 10.27 -5.97
CA PRO A 39 -0.65 10.99 -6.83
C PRO A 39 -1.89 10.15 -7.09
N SER A 40 -3.06 10.80 -7.06
CA SER A 40 -4.29 10.20 -7.57
C SER A 40 -4.32 10.41 -9.07
N GLU A 41 -4.54 9.36 -9.84
CA GLU A 41 -4.75 9.51 -11.28
C GLU A 41 -6.20 9.91 -11.56
N ALA A 42 -6.39 10.83 -12.52
CA ALA A 42 -7.69 11.11 -13.07
C ALA A 42 -8.17 9.90 -13.89
N GLN A 43 -9.49 9.69 -13.91
CA GLN A 43 -10.20 8.49 -14.40
C GLN A 43 -9.99 8.12 -15.88
N ASP A 44 -9.05 8.75 -16.59
CA ASP A 44 -8.84 8.65 -18.03
C ASP A 44 -7.74 7.65 -18.46
N THR A 45 -7.33 6.73 -17.58
CA THR A 45 -6.43 5.65 -17.99
C THR A 45 -7.21 4.43 -18.50
N PRO A 46 -6.98 3.99 -19.75
CA PRO A 46 -7.73 2.87 -20.35
C PRO A 46 -7.48 1.51 -19.67
N ASN A 47 -6.50 1.42 -18.77
CA ASN A 47 -6.22 0.25 -17.91
C ASN A 47 -6.65 0.48 -16.45
N GLY A 48 -7.55 1.43 -16.20
CA GLY A 48 -8.06 1.84 -14.89
C GLY A 48 -8.57 0.65 -14.06
N GLY A 49 -8.19 0.64 -12.79
CA GLY A 49 -8.57 -0.43 -11.87
C GLY A 49 -7.62 -0.59 -10.69
N TYR A 50 -6.39 -0.07 -10.79
CA TYR A 50 -5.43 -0.06 -9.68
C TYR A 50 -5.83 0.97 -8.64
N ARG A 51 -5.90 0.51 -7.40
CA ARG A 51 -6.33 1.31 -6.25
C ARG A 51 -5.45 1.04 -5.05
N MET A 52 -5.31 2.10 -4.26
CA MET A 52 -4.56 2.11 -3.02
C MET A 52 -5.48 2.53 -1.90
N SER A 53 -5.64 1.66 -0.89
CA SER A 53 -6.45 1.94 0.28
C SER A 53 -5.57 2.04 1.52
N LEU A 54 -5.77 3.08 2.32
CA LEU A 54 -5.18 3.27 3.64
C LEU A 54 -6.15 2.77 4.71
N PHE A 55 -5.63 2.05 5.69
CA PHE A 55 -6.37 1.48 6.81
C PHE A 55 -5.79 2.00 8.13
N ASP A 56 -6.68 2.21 9.09
CA ASP A 56 -6.32 2.46 10.48
C ASP A 56 -5.88 1.17 11.20
N ASP A 57 -5.53 1.30 12.48
CA ASP A 57 -5.11 0.23 13.38
C ASP A 57 -6.23 -0.75 13.74
N GLY A 58 -7.48 -0.40 13.47
CA GLY A 58 -8.63 -1.29 13.55
C GLY A 58 -8.89 -2.07 12.26
N GLY A 59 -8.08 -1.88 11.21
CA GLY A 59 -8.30 -2.49 9.90
C GLY A 59 -9.48 -1.87 9.14
N LYS A 60 -9.95 -0.69 9.54
CA LYS A 60 -10.98 0.06 8.83
C LYS A 60 -10.33 0.92 7.75
N ALA A 61 -10.89 0.88 6.55
CA ALA A 61 -10.44 1.74 5.46
C ALA A 61 -10.76 3.21 5.79
N ILE A 62 -9.74 4.05 5.78
CA ILE A 62 -9.84 5.50 6.06
C ILE A 62 -9.51 6.36 4.85
N GLY A 63 -9.01 5.77 3.76
CA GLY A 63 -8.79 6.45 2.49
C GLY A 63 -8.66 5.49 1.32
N GLU A 64 -9.11 5.91 0.14
CA GLU A 64 -8.96 5.19 -1.13
C GLU A 64 -8.55 6.19 -2.21
N LYS A 65 -7.66 5.77 -3.10
CA LYS A 65 -7.34 6.53 -4.32
C LYS A 65 -7.08 5.60 -5.49
N GLU A 66 -7.36 6.11 -6.69
CA GLU A 66 -6.99 5.48 -7.95
C GLU A 66 -5.55 5.85 -8.29
N ILE A 67 -4.77 4.86 -8.71
CA ILE A 67 -3.35 5.01 -8.99
C ILE A 67 -3.02 4.42 -10.37
N SER A 68 -1.90 4.85 -10.94
CA SER A 68 -1.39 4.28 -12.18
C SER A 68 -0.83 2.88 -11.94
N VAL A 69 -0.72 2.08 -13.01
CA VAL A 69 -0.01 0.79 -12.96
C VAL A 69 1.44 0.96 -12.51
N ARG A 70 2.14 1.99 -12.99
CA ARG A 70 3.54 2.27 -12.60
C ARG A 70 3.66 2.58 -11.11
N THR A 71 2.70 3.34 -10.58
CA THR A 71 2.62 3.64 -9.15
C THR A 71 2.36 2.37 -8.35
N ALA A 72 1.45 1.51 -8.81
CA ALA A 72 1.17 0.23 -8.18
C ALA A 72 2.41 -0.68 -8.15
N GLU A 73 3.11 -0.83 -9.27
CA GLU A 73 4.35 -1.60 -9.37
C GLU A 73 5.44 -1.06 -8.43
N LEU A 74 5.61 0.26 -8.37
CA LEU A 74 6.58 0.90 -7.47
C LEU A 74 6.25 0.60 -5.99
N LEU A 75 4.98 0.73 -5.60
CA LEU A 75 4.53 0.44 -4.24
C LEU A 75 4.69 -1.05 -3.90
N LEU A 76 4.28 -1.93 -4.80
CA LEU A 76 4.42 -3.37 -4.59
C LEU A 76 5.90 -3.79 -4.49
N SER A 77 6.77 -3.23 -5.34
CA SER A 77 8.20 -3.53 -5.30
C SER A 77 8.86 -3.06 -4.01
N LYS A 78 8.47 -1.87 -3.51
CA LYS A 78 9.04 -1.29 -2.29
C LYS A 78 8.54 -1.92 -1.00
N TYR A 79 7.26 -2.32 -0.95
CA TYR A 79 6.61 -2.64 0.33
C TYR A 79 6.01 -4.05 0.41
N ALA A 80 5.69 -4.71 -0.71
CA ALA A 80 5.16 -6.09 -0.65
C ALA A 80 6.21 -7.12 -0.20
N ASN A 81 7.49 -6.74 -0.12
CA ASN A 81 8.58 -7.59 0.38
C ASN A 81 8.85 -7.46 1.88
N LEU A 82 8.19 -6.55 2.61
CA LEU A 82 8.45 -6.34 4.04
C LEU A 82 7.81 -7.40 4.96
N GLY A 83 7.06 -8.35 4.41
CA GLY A 83 6.67 -9.58 5.13
C GLY A 83 7.86 -10.53 5.41
N ASN A 84 9.05 -10.27 4.84
CA ASN A 84 10.22 -11.14 4.97
C ASN A 84 11.42 -10.50 5.69
N ASP A 85 11.36 -9.23 6.10
CA ASP A 85 12.43 -8.60 6.90
C ASP A 85 12.10 -8.64 8.39
N CYS A 86 12.04 -9.86 8.93
CA CYS A 86 12.24 -10.09 10.35
C CYS A 86 13.66 -10.65 10.56
N HIS A 87 14.55 -9.80 11.07
CA HIS A 87 15.91 -10.10 11.56
C HIS A 87 16.99 -10.51 10.52
N SER A 88 17.75 -9.53 10.03
CA SER A 88 19.20 -9.71 9.87
C SER A 88 19.96 -8.40 10.11
N HIS A 89 20.08 -8.02 11.38
CA HIS A 89 21.23 -7.27 11.86
C HIS A 89 21.98 -8.16 12.85
N ARG A 90 22.76 -9.11 12.32
CA ARG A 90 23.88 -9.71 13.04
C ARG A 90 25.03 -9.98 12.08
N ALA A 91 25.91 -9.01 11.98
CA ALA A 91 27.32 -9.17 11.61
C ALA A 91 28.06 -8.22 12.57
N VAL A 92 28.48 -8.68 13.74
CA VAL A 92 29.83 -9.21 14.02
C VAL A 92 30.92 -8.34 13.39
N SER A 93 31.56 -7.54 14.23
CA SER A 93 33.00 -7.23 14.18
C SER A 93 33.46 -7.02 15.62
#